data_AF-A0A527ZGC1-F1
#
_entry.id   AF-A0A527ZGC1-F1
#
_cell.length_a   1.000
_cell.length_b   1.000
_cell.length_c   1.000
_cell.angle_alpha   90.00
_cell.angle_beta   90.00
_cell.angle_gamma   90.00
#
_symmetry.space_group_name_H-M   'P 1'
#
loop_
_entity.id
_entity.type
_entity.pdbx_description
1 polymer ?
#
loop_
_entity_poly.entity_id
_entity_poly.type
_entity_poly.pdbx_seq_one_letter_code
_entity_poly.pdbx_strand_id
1 'polypeptide(L)'
;MPADSSSPLLISEQATDASAGDDQIAIRRQRRNRAFANGLLGSMAAIVVGTHWVDNPGFATLLVRSGAEAGLVGGLADWFAVTALFRHPLGVPIPHTAIIPNSRDRIATTLGRFIERHFLTADTVLA
;
A
#
# COMPACT_ATOMS: atom_id res chain seq x y z
N MET A 1 56.01 -9.31 2.40
CA MET A 1 54.74 -9.17 1.65
C MET A 1 53.61 -9.13 2.68
N PRO A 2 53.15 -7.95 3.13
CA PRO A 2 52.07 -7.87 4.12
C PRO A 2 50.73 -8.12 3.44
N ALA A 3 49.93 -9.04 3.98
CA ALA A 3 48.58 -9.30 3.56
C ALA A 3 47.69 -8.11 3.99
N ASP A 4 47.06 -7.46 3.01
CA ASP A 4 46.04 -6.44 3.21
C ASP A 4 44.81 -7.06 3.86
N SER A 5 44.62 -6.78 5.15
CA SER A 5 43.47 -7.22 5.95
C SER A 5 42.32 -6.21 5.92
N SER A 6 42.41 -5.16 5.10
CA SER A 6 41.44 -4.05 5.03
C SER A 6 40.28 -4.32 4.05
N SER A 7 40.43 -5.29 3.15
CA SER A 7 39.49 -5.60 2.07
C SER A 7 38.10 -6.13 2.51
N PRO A 8 37.93 -6.93 3.58
CA PRO A 8 36.61 -7.45 3.97
C PRO A 8 35.66 -6.38 4.53
N LEU A 9 36.21 -5.37 5.22
CA LEU A 9 35.41 -4.31 5.85
C LEU A 9 34.89 -3.29 4.83
N LEU A 10 35.69 -2.96 3.80
CA LEU A 10 35.28 -2.05 2.73
C LEU A 10 34.08 -2.59 1.92
N ILE A 11 34.02 -3.89 1.66
CA ILE A 11 32.90 -4.50 0.92
C ILE A 11 31.60 -4.45 1.75
N SER A 12 31.69 -4.66 3.08
CA SER A 12 30.54 -4.58 3.97
C SER A 12 30.03 -3.16 4.15
N GLU A 13 30.91 -2.15 4.26
CA GLU A 13 30.52 -0.74 4.31
C GLU A 13 29.89 -0.31 2.98
N GLN A 14 30.49 -0.65 1.83
CA GLN A 14 29.93 -0.30 0.53
C GLN A 14 28.58 -0.98 0.24
N ALA A 15 28.41 -2.24 0.63
CA ALA A 15 27.13 -2.94 0.50
C ALA A 15 26.04 -2.33 1.42
N THR A 16 26.43 -1.91 2.64
CA THR A 16 25.52 -1.25 3.59
C THR A 16 25.12 0.15 3.10
N ASP A 17 26.07 0.93 2.56
CA ASP A 17 25.82 2.26 2.03
C ASP A 17 24.96 2.23 0.76
N ALA A 18 25.20 1.26 -0.14
CA ALA A 18 24.37 1.07 -1.34
C ALA A 18 22.95 0.66 -0.97
N SER A 19 22.78 -0.32 -0.06
CA SER A 19 21.47 -0.74 0.44
C SER A 19 20.75 0.39 1.18
N ALA A 20 21.46 1.16 2.01
CA ALA A 20 20.90 2.31 2.71
C ALA A 20 20.43 3.39 1.73
N GLY A 21 21.17 3.63 0.65
CA GLY A 21 20.78 4.53 -0.43
C GLY A 21 19.47 4.12 -1.10
N ASP A 22 19.35 2.85 -1.49
CA ASP A 22 18.16 2.30 -2.16
C ASP A 22 16.92 2.31 -1.26
N ASP A 23 17.07 1.93 0.01
CA ASP A 23 16.00 1.98 1.01
C ASP A 23 15.48 3.41 1.21
N GLN A 24 16.40 4.39 1.23
CA GLN A 24 16.01 5.80 1.34
C GLN A 24 15.25 6.30 0.10
N ILE A 25 15.64 5.87 -1.10
CA ILE A 25 14.92 6.20 -2.35
C ILE A 25 13.50 5.59 -2.31
N ALA A 26 13.38 4.33 -1.89
CA ALA A 26 12.10 3.63 -1.76
C ALA A 26 11.17 4.31 -0.74
N ILE A 27 11.68 4.64 0.45
CA ILE A 27 10.92 5.33 1.51
C ILE A 27 10.44 6.70 1.04
N ARG A 28 11.28 7.47 0.35
CA ARG A 28 10.91 8.79 -0.19
C ARG A 28 9.79 8.69 -1.22
N ARG A 29 9.85 7.70 -2.11
CA ARG A 29 8.80 7.45 -3.12
C ARG A 29 7.47 7.06 -2.47
N GLN A 30 7.51 6.18 -1.48
CA GLN A 30 6.32 5.76 -0.74
C GLN A 30 5.67 6.91 0.02
N ARG A 31 6.47 7.77 0.67
CA ARG A 31 5.96 8.98 1.37
C ARG A 31 5.29 9.94 0.40
N ARG A 32 5.89 10.16 -0.78
CA ARG A 32 5.33 11.04 -1.81
C ARG A 32 3.98 10.52 -2.32
N ASN A 33 3.88 9.23 -2.66
CA ASN A 33 2.61 8.66 -3.12
C ASN A 33 1.51 8.72 -2.05
N ARG A 34 1.85 8.47 -0.77
CA ARG A 34 0.90 8.62 0.34
C ARG A 34 0.45 10.06 0.52
N ALA A 35 1.38 11.02 0.40
CA ALA A 35 1.04 12.44 0.46
C ALA A 35 0.14 12.86 -0.71
N PHE A 36 0.38 12.37 -1.93
CA PHE A 36 -0.50 12.59 -3.07
C PHE A 36 -1.89 11.99 -2.86
N ALA A 37 -1.98 10.74 -2.42
CA ALA A 37 -3.27 10.09 -2.13
C ALA A 37 -4.06 10.83 -1.04
N ASN A 38 -3.40 11.19 0.07
CA ASN A 38 -4.01 11.97 1.14
C ASN A 38 -4.38 13.40 0.69
N GLY A 39 -3.56 14.00 -0.17
CA GLY A 39 -3.81 15.33 -0.75
C GLY A 39 -5.02 15.33 -1.69
N LEU A 40 -5.18 14.29 -2.51
CA LEU A 40 -6.36 14.12 -3.35
C LEU A 40 -7.63 13.96 -2.48
N LEU A 41 -7.58 13.10 -1.47
CA LEU A 41 -8.69 12.93 -0.53
C LEU A 41 -9.04 14.25 0.19
N GLY A 42 -8.03 14.96 0.68
CA GLY A 42 -8.19 16.27 1.32
C GLY A 42 -8.76 17.32 0.37
N SER A 43 -8.39 17.30 -0.92
CA SER A 43 -8.92 18.22 -1.92
C SER A 43 -10.42 18.00 -2.18
N MET A 44 -10.89 16.75 -2.25
CA MET A 44 -12.32 16.46 -2.37
C MET A 44 -13.10 16.94 -1.14
N ALA A 45 -12.56 16.74 0.07
CA ALA A 45 -13.17 17.27 1.29
C ALA A 45 -13.24 18.81 1.28
N ALA A 46 -12.18 19.48 0.83
CA ALA A 46 -12.16 20.94 0.70
C ALA A 46 -13.20 21.44 -0.32
N ILE A 47 -13.40 20.73 -1.44
CA ILE A 47 -14.45 21.05 -2.43
C ILE A 47 -15.84 20.92 -1.79
N VAL A 48 -16.14 19.83 -1.08
CA VAL A 48 -17.43 19.65 -0.40
C VAL A 48 -17.69 20.78 0.59
N VAL A 49 -16.71 21.08 1.46
CA VAL A 49 -16.83 22.16 2.43
C VAL A 49 -17.02 23.50 1.74
N GLY A 50 -16.23 23.81 0.72
CA GLY A 50 -16.33 25.07 -0.03
C GLY A 50 -17.68 25.24 -0.73
N THR A 51 -18.26 24.15 -1.24
CA THR A 51 -19.59 24.19 -1.88
C THR A 51 -20.72 24.44 -0.87
N HIS A 52 -20.49 24.15 0.42
CA HIS A 52 -21.48 24.32 1.48
C HIS A 52 -21.66 25.78 1.92
N TRP A 53 -20.76 26.69 1.56
CA TRP A 53 -20.82 28.13 1.89
C TRP A 53 -21.54 28.97 0.81
N VAL A 54 -22.19 28.33 -0.17
CA VAL A 54 -22.93 29.02 -1.23
C VAL A 54 -24.41 29.13 -0.86
N ASP A 55 -24.88 30.34 -0.56
CA ASP A 55 -26.24 30.61 -0.06
C ASP A 55 -27.36 30.52 -1.12
N ASN A 56 -27.04 30.37 -2.42
CA ASN A 56 -28.01 30.14 -3.51
C ASN A 56 -27.42 29.22 -4.59
N PRO A 57 -27.45 27.89 -4.39
CA PRO A 57 -26.84 26.95 -5.32
C PRO A 57 -27.72 26.78 -6.57
N GLY A 58 -27.18 27.12 -7.74
CA GLY A 58 -27.78 26.75 -9.03
C GLY A 58 -27.67 25.24 -9.29
N PHE A 59 -28.32 24.74 -10.34
CA PHE A 59 -28.29 23.32 -10.72
C PHE A 59 -26.85 22.77 -10.87
N ALA A 60 -25.94 23.55 -11.46
CA ALA A 60 -24.53 23.19 -11.59
C ALA A 60 -23.84 23.02 -10.23
N THR A 61 -24.13 23.89 -9.27
CA THR A 61 -23.58 23.84 -7.91
C THR A 61 -24.08 22.60 -7.16
N LEU A 62 -25.36 22.26 -7.32
CA LEU A 62 -25.95 21.04 -6.75
C LEU A 62 -25.34 19.76 -7.34
N LEU A 63 -25.09 19.73 -8.66
CA LEU A 63 -24.46 18.58 -9.33
C LEU A 63 -23.02 18.37 -8.87
N VAL A 64 -22.25 19.47 -8.75
CA VAL A 64 -20.88 19.41 -8.21
C VAL A 64 -20.90 18.96 -6.75
N ARG A 65 -21.84 19.48 -5.95
CA ARG A 65 -21.98 19.10 -4.54
C ARG A 65 -22.30 17.61 -4.39
N SER A 66 -23.30 17.09 -5.10
CA SER A 66 -23.69 15.68 -5.01
C SER A 66 -22.60 14.74 -5.51
N GLY A 67 -21.91 15.10 -6.60
CA GLY A 67 -20.75 14.37 -7.10
C GLY A 67 -19.58 14.37 -6.10
N ALA A 68 -19.33 15.50 -5.44
CA ALA A 68 -18.29 15.62 -4.43
C ALA A 68 -18.63 14.85 -3.14
N GLU A 69 -19.89 14.89 -2.68
CA GLU A 69 -20.39 14.08 -1.55
C GLU A 69 -20.25 12.58 -1.86
N ALA A 70 -20.65 12.14 -3.06
CA ALA A 70 -20.48 10.75 -3.49
C ALA A 70 -19.01 10.33 -3.58
N GLY A 71 -18.15 11.19 -4.15
CA GLY A 71 -16.71 10.94 -4.26
C GLY A 71 -16.02 10.85 -2.90
N LEU A 72 -16.42 11.69 -1.95
CA LEU A 72 -15.89 11.67 -0.58
C LEU A 72 -16.25 10.38 0.15
N VAL A 73 -17.51 9.93 0.06
CA VAL A 73 -17.94 8.65 0.64
C VAL A 73 -17.24 7.48 -0.04
N GLY A 74 -17.12 7.50 -1.37
CA GLY A 74 -16.40 6.46 -2.13
C GLY A 74 -14.92 6.35 -1.75
N GLY A 75 -14.24 7.49 -1.58
CA GLY A 75 -12.84 7.53 -1.15
C GLY A 75 -12.64 7.05 0.29
N LEU A 76 -13.55 7.39 1.19
CA LEU A 76 -13.54 6.87 2.56
C LEU A 76 -13.78 5.35 2.59
N ALA A 77 -14.67 4.85 1.73
CA ALA A 77 -14.95 3.42 1.63
C ALA A 77 -13.74 2.62 1.11
N ASP A 78 -13.04 3.12 0.10
CA ASP A 78 -11.80 2.49 -0.41
C ASP A 78 -10.70 2.46 0.66
N TRP A 79 -10.51 3.57 1.38
CA TRP A 79 -9.58 3.62 2.50
C TRP A 79 -9.93 2.57 3.57
N PHE A 80 -11.19 2.46 3.95
CA PHE A 80 -11.65 1.45 4.89
C PHE A 80 -11.42 0.03 4.36
N ALA A 81 -11.71 -0.23 3.09
CA ALA A 81 -11.57 -1.55 2.47
C ALA A 81 -10.11 -2.04 2.42
N VAL A 82 -9.20 -1.20 1.93
CA VAL A 82 -7.76 -1.54 1.88
C VAL A 82 -7.20 -1.74 3.28
N THR A 83 -7.58 -0.87 4.22
CA THR A 83 -7.11 -0.99 5.60
C THR A 83 -7.69 -2.24 6.25
N ALA A 84 -8.96 -2.58 6.03
CA ALA A 84 -9.63 -3.78 6.52
C ALA A 84 -9.07 -5.09 5.92
N LEU A 85 -8.50 -5.05 4.73
CA LEU A 85 -7.86 -6.21 4.11
C LEU A 85 -6.61 -6.65 4.89
N PHE A 86 -5.84 -5.68 5.38
CA PHE A 86 -4.53 -5.92 6.01
C PHE A 86 -4.48 -5.67 7.52
N ARG A 87 -5.35 -4.82 8.06
CA ARG A 87 -5.35 -4.33 9.45
C ARG A 87 -6.79 -3.99 9.90
N HIS A 88 -6.94 -3.44 11.10
CA HIS A 88 -8.22 -3.02 11.64
C HIS A 88 -8.41 -1.50 11.46
N PRO A 89 -9.32 -1.03 10.59
CA PRO A 89 -9.42 0.38 10.15
C PRO A 89 -9.70 1.39 11.28
N LEU A 90 -10.25 0.95 12.41
CA LEU A 90 -10.55 1.80 13.59
C LEU A 90 -9.92 1.27 14.89
N GLY A 91 -8.95 0.35 14.80
CA GLY A 91 -8.37 -0.32 15.99
C GLY A 91 -9.32 -1.26 16.73
N VAL A 92 -10.59 -1.35 16.30
CA VAL A 92 -11.57 -2.29 16.84
C VAL A 92 -11.40 -3.65 16.14
N PRO A 93 -11.17 -4.74 16.89
CA PRO A 93 -11.04 -6.09 16.33
C PRO A 93 -12.41 -6.63 15.93
N ILE A 94 -12.89 -6.26 14.74
CA ILE A 94 -14.11 -6.83 14.18
C ILE A 94 -13.76 -8.24 13.66
N PRO A 95 -14.47 -9.31 14.06
CA PRO A 95 -14.12 -10.71 13.77
C PRO A 95 -14.14 -11.12 12.28
N HIS A 96 -14.38 -10.19 11.35
CA HIS A 96 -14.36 -10.42 9.90
C HIS A 96 -13.43 -9.45 9.14
N THR A 97 -12.64 -8.63 9.86
CA THR A 97 -11.62 -7.75 9.27
C THR A 97 -10.23 -8.36 9.46
N ALA A 98 -9.24 -7.95 8.66
CA ALA A 98 -7.96 -8.63 8.48
C ALA A 98 -8.07 -10.01 7.80
N ILE A 99 -8.79 -10.06 6.67
CA ILE A 99 -9.02 -11.28 5.88
C ILE A 99 -7.68 -11.94 5.46
N ILE A 100 -6.70 -11.15 5.03
CA ILE A 100 -5.40 -11.69 4.58
C ILE A 100 -4.59 -12.28 5.73
N PRO A 101 -4.35 -11.57 6.86
CA PRO A 101 -3.67 -12.14 8.02
C PRO A 101 -4.35 -13.42 8.54
N ASN A 102 -5.68 -13.42 8.62
CA ASN A 102 -6.45 -14.53 9.18
C ASN A 102 -6.43 -15.80 8.28
N SER A 103 -6.14 -15.64 6.98
CA SER A 103 -6.14 -16.74 6.01
C SER A 103 -4.75 -17.14 5.52
N ARG A 104 -3.67 -16.60 6.13
CA ARG A 104 -2.30 -16.75 5.66
C ARG A 104 -1.86 -18.21 5.51
N ASP A 105 -2.17 -19.06 6.48
CA ASP A 105 -1.79 -20.48 6.49
C ASP A 105 -2.48 -21.26 5.38
N ARG A 106 -3.76 -20.97 5.14
CA ARG A 106 -4.53 -21.56 4.04
C ARG A 106 -3.98 -21.15 2.68
N ILE A 107 -3.59 -19.88 2.53
CA ILE A 107 -2.99 -19.36 1.30
C ILE A 107 -1.63 -20.03 1.06
N ALA A 108 -0.77 -20.10 2.08
CA ALA A 108 0.54 -20.73 2.00
C ALA A 108 0.46 -22.21 1.59
N THR A 109 -0.44 -22.97 2.21
CA THR A 109 -0.67 -24.39 1.91
C THR A 109 -1.18 -24.61 0.47
N THR A 110 -2.00 -23.69 -0.04
CA THR A 110 -2.54 -23.79 -1.40
C THR A 110 -1.49 -23.44 -2.45
N LEU A 111 -0.68 -22.40 -2.18
CA LEU A 111 0.42 -21.97 -3.04
C LEU A 111 1.55 -23.01 -3.09
N GLY A 112 1.89 -23.64 -1.95
CA GLY A 112 2.88 -24.72 -1.90
C GLY A 112 2.50 -25.88 -2.81
N ARG A 113 1.27 -26.38 -2.70
CA ARG A 113 0.75 -27.43 -3.60
C ARG A 113 0.67 -27.00 -5.06
N PHE A 114 0.44 -25.71 -5.34
CA PHE A 114 0.46 -25.20 -6.71
C PHE A 114 1.86 -25.29 -7.31
N ILE A 115 2.88 -24.82 -6.58
CA ILE A 115 4.28 -24.85 -7.02
C ILE A 115 4.77 -26.30 -7.16
N GLU A 116 4.45 -27.16 -6.20
CA GLU A 116 4.77 -28.59 -6.24
C GLU A 116 4.25 -29.26 -7.52
N ARG A 117 3.00 -28.98 -7.90
CA ARG A 117 2.38 -29.62 -9.08
C ARG A 117 2.82 -29.05 -10.42
N HIS A 118 3.28 -27.80 -10.48
CA HIS A 118 3.57 -27.12 -11.74
C HIS A 118 5.07 -26.93 -12.01
N PHE A 119 5.90 -26.88 -10.97
CA PHE A 119 7.33 -26.61 -11.09
C PHE A 119 8.21 -27.76 -10.59
N LEU A 120 7.71 -28.62 -9.70
CA LEU A 120 8.46 -29.77 -9.16
C LEU A 120 8.08 -31.10 -9.83
N THR A 121 7.47 -31.05 -11.00
CA THR A 121 7.22 -32.24 -11.83
C THR A 121 8.56 -32.75 -12.36
N ALA A 122 8.80 -34.06 -12.22
CA ALA A 122 10.09 -34.71 -12.50
C ALA A 122 10.71 -34.39 -13.87
N ASP A 123 9.90 -33.99 -14.86
CA ASP A 123 10.35 -33.58 -16.18
C ASP A 123 11.15 -32.26 -16.21
N THR A 124 11.01 -31.38 -15.22
CA THR A 124 11.75 -30.09 -15.16
C THR A 124 13.07 -30.17 -14.40
N VAL A 125 13.28 -31.20 -13.57
CA VAL A 125 14.50 -31.36 -12.74
C VAL A 125 15.55 -32.28 -13.40
N LEU A 126 15.16 -33.02 -14.44
CA LEU A 126 16.03 -33.94 -15.18
C LEU A 126 16.50 -33.42 -16.55
N ALA A 127 16.19 -32.16 -16.90
CA ALA A 127 16.64 -31.50 -18.13
C ALA A 127 17.82 -30.55 -17.89
#